data_AF-A3MVW5-F1
#
_entry.id   AF-A3MVW5-F1
#
_cell.length_a   1.000
_cell.length_b   1.000
_cell.length_c   1.000
_cell.angle_alpha   90.00
_cell.angle_beta   90.00
_cell.angle_gamma   90.00
#
_symmetry.space_group_name_H-M   'P 1'
#
loop_
_entity.id
_entity.type
_entity.pdbx_description
1 polymer ?
#
loop_
_entity_poly.entity_id
_entity_poly.type
_entity_poly.pdbx_seq_one_letter_code
_entity_poly.pdbx_strand_id
1 'polypeptide(L)'
;MCGASDMDIWTYLFHVVAAVAVVAVGFVLGRVVKRLLERGLARLGFNDWFRNFNIGRALLRSGYTAGEFFGSLTAWLIYITSILLAVAYLGFAFDSPWLYRWALDMVNVYVYGFVKFFVIALVGFILVDGFVEYIYKGAIFRVESVIGPVAEYIRIILYLVVITFALEQGGINVATLSAMLTPITWGLAVAVVAVLVLEALKRK
;
A
#
# COMPACT_ATOMS: atom_id res chain seq x y z
N MET A 1 46.68 -3.65 6.34
CA MET A 1 46.78 -2.25 5.87
C MET A 1 47.58 -2.24 4.58
N CYS A 2 46.92 -2.32 3.42
CA CYS A 2 47.60 -2.26 2.13
C CYS A 2 46.58 -1.80 1.07
N GLY A 3 46.96 -0.76 0.31
CA GLY A 3 46.29 -0.35 -0.92
C GLY A 3 45.05 0.51 -0.73
N ALA A 4 45.23 1.76 -0.29
CA ALA A 4 44.39 2.82 -0.82
C ALA A 4 44.75 2.90 -2.32
N SER A 5 44.02 2.15 -3.14
CA SER A 5 44.20 2.15 -4.59
C SER A 5 43.87 3.54 -5.10
N ASP A 6 44.84 4.19 -5.73
CA ASP A 6 44.64 5.30 -6.64
C ASP A 6 43.61 4.84 -7.68
N MET A 7 42.33 5.08 -7.42
CA MET A 7 41.30 4.86 -8.43
C MET A 7 41.53 5.92 -9.50
N ASP A 8 42.00 5.47 -10.66
CA ASP A 8 42.11 6.31 -11.84
C ASP A 8 40.76 6.99 -12.10
N ILE A 9 40.81 8.29 -12.47
CA ILE A 9 39.64 9.09 -12.85
C ILE A 9 38.75 8.35 -13.86
N TRP A 10 39.36 7.53 -14.73
CA TRP A 10 38.67 6.68 -15.68
C TRP A 10 37.74 5.64 -15.06
N THR A 11 38.13 5.03 -13.94
CA THR A 11 37.32 4.04 -13.22
C THR A 11 36.10 4.70 -12.58
N TYR A 12 36.29 5.88 -11.97
CA TYR A 12 35.18 6.68 -11.45
C TYR A 12 34.19 7.06 -12.56
N LEU A 13 34.70 7.56 -13.69
CA LEU A 13 33.86 7.90 -14.84
C LEU A 13 33.08 6.70 -15.36
N PHE A 14 33.71 5.53 -15.45
CA PHE A 14 33.05 4.30 -15.89
C PHE A 14 31.86 3.92 -14.99
N HIS A 15 32.04 3.93 -13.66
CA HIS A 15 30.96 3.61 -12.72
C HIS A 15 29.83 4.63 -12.73
N VAL A 16 30.14 5.92 -12.88
CA VAL A 16 29.12 6.97 -13.01
C VAL A 16 28.31 6.77 -14.30
N VAL A 17 28.97 6.47 -15.42
CA VAL A 17 28.28 6.17 -16.69
C VAL A 17 27.40 4.93 -16.55
N ALA A 18 27.88 3.87 -15.88
CA ALA A 18 27.08 2.68 -15.60
C ALA A 18 25.84 3.00 -14.74
N ALA A 19 25.97 3.84 -13.70
CA ALA A 19 24.84 4.26 -12.87
C ALA A 19 23.80 5.06 -13.68
N VAL A 20 24.26 5.96 -14.56
CA VAL A 20 23.38 6.69 -15.49
C VAL A 20 22.64 5.72 -16.42
N ALA A 21 23.33 4.66 -16.89
CA ALA A 21 22.70 3.63 -17.70
C ALA A 21 21.59 2.87 -16.93
N VAL A 22 21.78 2.59 -15.63
CA VAL A 22 20.74 1.99 -14.78
C VAL A 22 19.49 2.87 -14.71
N VAL A 23 19.66 4.18 -14.50
CA VAL A 23 18.54 5.14 -14.50
C VAL A 23 17.86 5.19 -15.88
N ALA A 24 18.65 5.21 -16.96
CA ALA A 24 18.12 5.23 -18.32
C ALA A 24 17.25 3.99 -18.61
N VAL A 25 17.70 2.80 -18.22
CA VAL A 25 16.93 1.56 -18.33
C VAL A 25 15.64 1.64 -17.50
N GLY A 26 15.73 2.12 -16.27
CA GLY A 26 14.56 2.32 -15.41
C GLY A 26 13.54 3.30 -16.01
N PHE A 27 14.00 4.37 -16.65
CA PHE A 27 13.13 5.34 -17.30
C PHE A 27 12.39 4.75 -18.51
N VAL A 28 13.08 3.94 -19.31
CA VAL A 28 12.46 3.20 -20.43
C VAL A 28 11.44 2.20 -19.90
N LEU A 29 11.81 1.39 -18.89
CA LEU A 29 10.91 0.43 -18.25
C LEU A 29 9.66 1.12 -17.68
N GLY A 30 9.82 2.23 -16.96
CA GLY A 30 8.69 2.96 -16.39
C GLY A 30 7.72 3.47 -17.47
N ARG A 31 8.22 3.93 -18.63
CA ARG A 31 7.36 4.31 -19.76
C ARG A 31 6.65 3.11 -20.39
N VAL A 32 7.34 1.99 -20.54
CA VAL A 32 6.75 0.76 -21.11
C VAL A 32 5.63 0.26 -20.20
N VAL A 33 5.91 0.15 -18.90
CA VAL A 33 4.95 -0.29 -17.89
C VAL A 33 3.75 0.66 -17.82
N LYS A 34 3.96 1.98 -17.84
CA LYS A 34 2.87 2.97 -17.91
C LYS A 34 1.88 2.68 -19.04
N ARG A 35 2.40 2.51 -20.26
CA ARG A 35 1.56 2.24 -21.45
C ARG A 35 0.86 0.89 -21.36
N LEU A 36 1.52 -0.12 -20.78
CA LEU A 36 0.93 -1.44 -20.57
C LEU A 36 -0.23 -1.37 -19.57
N LEU A 37 -0.06 -0.65 -18.46
CA LEU A 37 -1.14 -0.42 -17.49
C LEU A 37 -2.29 0.36 -18.11
N GLU A 38 -2.02 1.50 -18.75
CA GLU A 38 -3.06 2.32 -19.41
C GLU A 38 -3.93 1.49 -20.36
N ARG A 39 -3.29 0.67 -21.21
CA ARG A 39 -3.99 -0.20 -22.17
C ARG A 39 -4.68 -1.38 -21.49
N GLY A 40 -4.04 -1.99 -20.49
CA GLY A 40 -4.57 -3.14 -19.77
C GLY A 40 -5.80 -2.79 -18.94
N LEU A 41 -5.70 -1.75 -18.12
CA LEU A 41 -6.79 -1.25 -17.28
C LEU A 41 -7.97 -0.73 -18.10
N ALA A 42 -7.70 -0.09 -19.25
CA ALA A 42 -8.77 0.31 -20.18
C ALA A 42 -9.51 -0.91 -20.76
N ARG A 43 -8.80 -1.98 -21.15
CA ARG A 43 -9.40 -3.20 -21.69
C ARG A 43 -10.23 -3.99 -20.67
N LEU A 44 -9.82 -3.96 -19.40
CA LEU A 44 -10.52 -4.66 -18.33
C LEU A 44 -11.80 -3.94 -17.86
N GLY A 45 -12.16 -2.80 -18.45
CA GLY A 45 -13.32 -2.01 -18.02
C GLY A 45 -13.16 -1.40 -16.62
N PHE A 46 -11.93 -1.37 -16.10
CA PHE A 46 -11.64 -0.90 -14.74
C PHE A 46 -11.96 0.60 -14.58
N ASN A 47 -11.87 1.35 -15.68
CA ASN A 47 -12.31 2.76 -15.75
C ASN A 47 -13.81 2.92 -15.44
N ASP A 48 -14.66 2.01 -15.92
CA ASP A 48 -16.11 2.04 -15.65
C ASP A 48 -16.42 1.57 -14.22
N TRP A 49 -15.67 0.58 -13.70
CA TRP A 49 -15.79 0.15 -12.30
C TRP A 49 -15.42 1.27 -11.32
N PHE A 50 -14.34 2.02 -11.61
CA PHE A 50 -13.93 3.18 -10.81
C PHE A 50 -14.96 4.32 -10.83
N ARG A 51 -15.71 4.50 -11.92
CA ARG A 51 -16.77 5.53 -12.02
C ARG A 51 -17.90 5.32 -11.01
N ASN A 52 -18.09 4.10 -10.53
CA ASN A 52 -19.09 3.77 -9.53
C ASN A 52 -18.63 4.13 -8.10
N PHE A 53 -17.33 4.34 -7.86
CA PHE A 53 -16.80 4.77 -6.57
C PHE A 53 -16.74 6.30 -6.45
N ASN A 54 -17.08 6.82 -5.27
CA ASN A 54 -17.03 8.26 -4.97
C ASN A 54 -15.63 8.87 -5.21
N ILE A 55 -14.57 8.12 -4.89
CA ILE A 55 -13.17 8.51 -5.12
C ILE A 55 -12.86 8.55 -6.62
N GLY A 56 -13.37 7.60 -7.41
CA GLY A 56 -13.16 7.58 -8.85
C GLY A 56 -13.88 8.71 -9.58
N ARG A 57 -15.06 9.12 -9.11
CA ARG A 57 -15.75 10.33 -9.65
C ARG A 57 -14.96 11.61 -9.42
N ALA A 58 -14.31 11.75 -8.25
CA ALA A 58 -13.45 12.90 -7.96
C ALA A 58 -12.19 12.91 -8.85
N LEU A 59 -11.61 11.74 -9.12
CA LEU A 59 -10.44 11.57 -9.98
C LEU A 59 -10.77 11.77 -11.47
N LEU A 60 -11.93 11.32 -11.93
CA LEU A 60 -12.41 11.58 -13.30
C LEU A 60 -12.70 13.06 -13.54
N ARG A 61 -13.09 13.81 -12.49
CA ARG A 61 -13.33 15.26 -12.56
C ARG A 61 -12.05 16.07 -12.77
N SER A 62 -10.88 15.51 -12.47
CA SER A 62 -9.57 16.11 -12.80
C SER A 62 -9.08 15.75 -14.21
N GLY A 63 -9.87 15.04 -15.01
CA GLY A 63 -9.57 14.69 -16.39
C GLY A 63 -8.69 13.46 -16.58
N TYR A 64 -8.34 12.75 -15.49
CA TYR A 64 -7.55 11.52 -15.55
C TYR A 64 -8.43 10.27 -15.51
N THR A 65 -8.11 9.28 -16.35
CA THR A 65 -8.69 7.94 -16.25
C THR A 65 -7.99 7.13 -15.13
N ALA A 66 -8.65 6.10 -14.59
CA ALA A 66 -8.03 5.24 -13.57
C ALA A 66 -6.77 4.56 -14.12
N GLY A 67 -6.81 4.11 -15.39
CA GLY A 67 -5.66 3.56 -16.10
C GLY A 67 -4.45 4.50 -16.18
N GLU A 68 -4.69 5.78 -16.49
CA GLU A 68 -3.61 6.80 -16.54
C GLU A 68 -3.08 7.13 -15.15
N PHE A 69 -3.95 7.23 -14.14
CA PHE A 69 -3.52 7.48 -12.77
C PHE A 69 -2.60 6.36 -12.26
N PHE A 70 -3.05 5.11 -12.35
CA PHE A 70 -2.25 3.96 -11.92
C PHE A 70 -1.00 3.78 -12.77
N GLY A 71 -1.10 3.93 -14.10
CA GLY A 71 0.07 3.87 -14.98
C GLY A 71 1.10 4.94 -14.64
N SER A 72 0.66 6.17 -14.36
CA SER A 72 1.55 7.27 -13.96
C SER A 72 2.15 7.05 -12.57
N LEU A 73 1.36 6.59 -11.60
CA LEU A 73 1.83 6.27 -10.25
C LEU A 73 2.88 5.16 -10.27
N THR A 74 2.62 4.07 -10.99
CA THR A 74 3.58 2.97 -11.16
C THR A 74 4.85 3.42 -11.87
N ALA A 75 4.76 4.26 -12.91
CA ALA A 75 5.92 4.80 -13.58
C ALA A 75 6.79 5.64 -12.62
N TRP A 76 6.16 6.46 -11.80
CA TRP A 76 6.86 7.29 -10.82
C TRP A 76 7.59 6.44 -9.78
N LEU A 77 6.96 5.36 -9.28
CA LEU A 77 7.62 4.39 -8.40
C LEU A 77 8.84 3.74 -9.08
N ILE A 78 8.73 3.35 -10.35
CA ILE A 78 9.85 2.78 -11.10
C ILE A 78 10.99 3.79 -11.26
N TYR A 79 10.69 5.07 -11.52
CA TYR A 79 11.71 6.10 -11.66
C TYR A 79 12.48 6.30 -10.35
N ILE A 80 11.78 6.44 -9.23
CA ILE A 80 12.42 6.56 -7.91
C ILE A 80 13.27 5.32 -7.61
N THR A 81 12.70 4.13 -7.84
CA THR A 81 13.42 2.87 -7.64
C THR A 81 14.69 2.82 -8.47
N SER A 82 14.62 3.23 -9.74
CA SER A 82 15.80 3.21 -10.63
C SER A 82 16.91 4.15 -10.17
N ILE A 83 16.55 5.32 -9.63
CA ILE A 83 17.51 6.28 -9.07
C ILE A 83 18.15 5.68 -7.80
N LEU A 84 17.34 5.13 -6.90
CA LEU A 84 17.84 4.50 -5.67
C LEU A 84 18.75 3.30 -5.98
N LEU A 85 18.40 2.47 -6.97
CA LEU A 85 19.24 1.36 -7.42
C LEU A 85 20.56 1.85 -8.04
N ALA A 86 20.54 2.95 -8.79
CA ALA A 86 21.77 3.56 -9.30
C ALA A 86 22.65 4.06 -8.15
N VAL A 87 22.07 4.67 -7.12
CA VAL A 87 22.80 5.07 -5.90
C VAL A 87 23.35 3.86 -5.15
N ALA A 88 22.58 2.79 -5.02
CA ALA A 88 23.04 1.55 -4.40
C ALA A 88 24.22 0.95 -5.18
N TYR A 89 24.15 0.92 -6.52
CA TYR A 89 25.23 0.47 -7.38
C TYR A 89 26.51 1.30 -7.18
N LEU A 90 26.40 2.63 -7.12
CA LEU A 90 27.55 3.50 -6.84
C LEU A 90 28.13 3.26 -5.44
N GLY A 91 27.26 3.08 -4.43
CA GLY A 91 27.70 2.75 -3.07
C GLY A 91 28.48 1.44 -3.01
N PHE A 92 28.05 0.43 -3.78
CA PHE A 92 28.79 -0.83 -3.93
C PHE A 92 30.11 -0.65 -4.67
N ALA A 93 30.12 0.11 -5.77
CA ALA A 93 31.32 0.33 -6.59
C ALA A 93 32.42 1.11 -5.85
N PHE A 94 32.06 2.05 -4.98
CA PHE A 94 33.00 2.85 -4.19
C PHE A 94 33.30 2.27 -2.79
N ASP A 95 32.95 1.00 -2.55
CA ASP A 95 33.12 0.33 -1.25
C ASP A 95 32.56 1.15 -0.08
N SER A 96 31.40 1.79 -0.31
CA SER A 96 30.67 2.56 0.69
C SER A 96 29.43 1.77 1.16
N PRO A 97 29.60 0.86 2.14
CA PRO A 97 28.51 0.01 2.61
C PRO A 97 27.36 0.81 3.23
N TRP A 98 27.61 2.03 3.72
CA TRP A 98 26.55 2.89 4.24
C TRP A 98 25.62 3.38 3.12
N LEU A 99 26.16 3.83 1.98
CA LEU A 99 25.36 4.31 0.84
C LEU A 99 24.53 3.17 0.25
N TYR A 100 25.17 2.01 0.06
CA TYR A 100 24.49 0.82 -0.47
C TYR A 100 23.31 0.40 0.40
N ARG A 101 23.52 0.26 1.71
CA ARG A 101 22.47 -0.15 2.65
C ARG A 101 21.37 0.88 2.75
N TRP A 102 21.73 2.16 2.85
CA TRP A 102 20.75 3.25 2.92
C TRP A 102 19.85 3.27 1.67
N ALA A 103 20.42 3.17 0.47
CA ALA A 103 19.64 3.16 -0.76
C ALA A 103 18.69 1.96 -0.85
N LEU A 104 19.13 0.76 -0.46
CA LEU A 104 18.28 -0.43 -0.45
C LEU A 104 17.18 -0.37 0.62
N ASP A 105 17.49 0.17 1.80
CA ASP A 105 16.50 0.36 2.86
C ASP A 105 15.40 1.34 2.40
N MET A 106 15.79 2.43 1.73
CA MET A 106 14.84 3.37 1.13
C MET A 106 13.92 2.69 0.10
N VAL A 107 14.46 1.80 -0.75
CA VAL A 107 13.63 1.03 -1.70
C VAL A 107 12.65 0.12 -0.94
N ASN A 108 13.12 -0.61 0.07
CA ASN A 108 12.27 -1.54 0.81
C ASN A 108 11.18 -0.84 1.62
N VAL A 109 11.52 0.23 2.34
CA VAL A 109 10.58 0.95 3.19
C VAL A 109 9.59 1.75 2.34
N TYR A 110 10.05 2.54 1.38
CA TYR A 110 9.16 3.47 0.68
C TYR A 110 8.51 2.86 -0.56
N VAL A 111 9.24 2.09 -1.38
CA VAL A 111 8.66 1.53 -2.61
C VAL A 111 7.88 0.27 -2.28
N TYR A 112 8.53 -0.71 -1.65
CA TYR A 112 7.87 -1.98 -1.34
C TYR A 112 6.83 -1.83 -0.23
N GLY A 113 7.10 -0.98 0.77
CA GLY A 113 6.09 -0.59 1.78
C GLY A 113 4.86 0.06 1.14
N PHE A 114 5.02 1.03 0.23
CA PHE A 114 3.86 1.64 -0.45
C PHE A 114 3.01 0.61 -1.20
N VAL A 115 3.64 -0.34 -1.89
CA VAL A 115 2.91 -1.43 -2.59
C VAL A 115 2.17 -2.33 -1.59
N LYS A 116 2.80 -2.72 -0.49
CA LYS A 116 2.16 -3.50 0.58
C LYS A 116 0.95 -2.78 1.16
N PHE A 117 1.12 -1.51 1.54
CA PHE A 117 0.04 -0.66 2.03
C PHE A 117 -1.15 -0.69 1.08
N PHE A 118 -0.90 -0.45 -0.21
CA PHE A 118 -1.95 -0.37 -1.21
C PHE A 118 -2.70 -1.70 -1.39
N VAL A 119 -1.96 -2.82 -1.52
CA VAL A 119 -2.55 -4.16 -1.68
C VAL A 119 -3.34 -4.57 -0.44
N ILE A 120 -2.79 -4.36 0.75
CA ILE A 120 -3.43 -4.73 2.02
C ILE A 120 -4.68 -3.88 2.24
N ALA A 121 -4.63 -2.58 1.99
CA ALA A 121 -5.80 -1.71 2.12
C ALA A 121 -6.92 -2.14 1.15
N LEU A 122 -6.57 -2.41 -0.11
CA LEU A 122 -7.55 -2.84 -1.11
C LEU A 122 -8.22 -4.16 -0.73
N VAL A 123 -7.43 -5.18 -0.39
CA VAL A 123 -7.95 -6.50 0.02
C VAL A 123 -8.72 -6.40 1.34
N GLY A 124 -8.19 -5.65 2.31
CA GLY A 124 -8.81 -5.47 3.61
C GLY A 124 -10.17 -4.79 3.52
N PHE A 125 -10.32 -3.74 2.72
CA PHE A 125 -11.63 -3.10 2.52
C PHE A 125 -12.65 -4.03 1.88
N ILE A 126 -12.25 -4.80 0.87
CA ILE A 126 -13.11 -5.82 0.25
C ILE A 126 -13.56 -6.86 1.29
N LEU A 127 -12.64 -7.32 2.15
CA LEU A 127 -12.97 -8.26 3.22
C LEU A 127 -13.95 -7.68 4.24
N VAL A 128 -13.77 -6.41 4.62
CA VAL A 128 -14.68 -5.74 5.56
C VAL A 128 -16.08 -5.61 4.95
N ASP A 129 -16.19 -5.23 3.68
CA ASP A 129 -17.48 -5.14 3.00
C ASP A 129 -18.19 -6.50 2.96
N GLY A 130 -17.47 -7.55 2.58
CA GLY A 130 -18.00 -8.91 2.58
C GLY A 130 -18.42 -9.39 3.97
N PHE A 131 -17.64 -9.08 5.01
CA PHE A 131 -17.93 -9.48 6.38
C PHE A 131 -19.15 -8.76 6.96
N VAL A 132 -19.26 -7.44 6.78
CA VAL A 132 -20.41 -6.65 7.24
C VAL A 132 -21.69 -7.09 6.53
N GLU A 133 -21.62 -7.34 5.22
CA GLU A 133 -22.77 -7.82 4.46
C GLU A 133 -23.17 -9.26 4.86
N TYR A 134 -22.21 -10.12 5.20
CA TYR A 134 -22.48 -11.45 5.75
C TYR A 134 -23.21 -11.38 7.09
N ILE A 135 -22.80 -10.49 8.01
CA ILE A 135 -23.51 -10.28 9.28
C ILE A 135 -24.94 -9.81 9.01
N TYR A 136 -25.13 -8.88 8.07
CA TYR A 136 -26.44 -8.36 7.72
C TYR A 136 -27.38 -9.44 7.16
N LYS A 137 -26.88 -10.25 6.21
CA LYS A 137 -27.62 -11.36 5.59
C LYS A 137 -27.77 -12.57 6.50
N GLY A 138 -26.90 -12.73 7.51
CA GLY A 138 -26.96 -13.81 8.50
C GLY A 138 -27.85 -13.50 9.69
N ALA A 139 -28.08 -12.22 10.01
CA ALA A 139 -28.96 -11.75 11.08
C ALA A 139 -30.46 -11.87 10.74
N ILE A 140 -30.83 -12.85 9.92
CA ILE A 140 -32.21 -13.26 9.70
C ILE A 140 -32.70 -13.80 11.06
N PHE A 141 -33.79 -13.20 11.56
CA PHE A 141 -34.54 -13.54 12.78
C PHE A 141 -34.05 -12.94 14.11
N ARG A 142 -34.33 -11.65 14.39
CA ARG A 142 -35.28 -11.26 15.49
C ARG A 142 -35.40 -9.77 15.84
N VAL A 143 -34.56 -8.84 15.38
CA VAL A 143 -34.66 -7.44 15.83
C VAL A 143 -34.32 -6.43 14.71
N GLU A 144 -35.30 -6.19 13.84
CA GLU A 144 -35.19 -5.38 12.61
C GLU A 144 -34.71 -3.91 12.83
N SER A 145 -34.90 -3.32 14.02
CA SER A 145 -34.67 -1.87 14.21
C SER A 145 -33.32 -1.47 14.83
N VAL A 146 -32.51 -2.42 15.33
CA VAL A 146 -31.25 -2.12 16.06
C VAL A 146 -30.00 -2.50 15.25
N ILE A 147 -30.13 -3.35 14.24
CA ILE A 147 -28.98 -3.96 13.56
C ILE A 147 -28.29 -3.00 12.58
N GLY A 148 -29.04 -2.11 11.93
CA GLY A 148 -28.51 -1.18 10.92
C GLY A 148 -27.39 -0.25 11.45
N PRO A 149 -27.62 0.52 12.52
CA PRO A 149 -26.61 1.42 13.08
C PRO A 149 -25.38 0.69 13.63
N VAL A 150 -25.57 -0.49 14.21
CA VAL A 150 -24.47 -1.30 14.78
C VAL A 150 -23.55 -1.83 13.70
N ALA A 151 -24.11 -2.32 12.58
CA ALA A 151 -23.32 -2.82 11.45
C ALA A 151 -22.47 -1.71 10.83
N GLU A 152 -23.00 -0.49 10.72
CA GLU A 152 -22.24 0.66 10.21
C GLU A 152 -21.10 1.05 11.18
N TYR A 153 -21.36 0.99 12.49
CA TYR A 153 -20.31 1.24 13.49
C TYR A 153 -19.18 0.21 13.41
N ILE A 154 -19.52 -1.08 13.24
CA ILE A 154 -18.55 -2.16 13.02
C ILE A 154 -17.76 -1.92 11.73
N ARG A 155 -18.41 -1.52 10.64
CA ARG A 155 -17.76 -1.20 9.35
C ARG A 155 -16.68 -0.13 9.54
N ILE A 156 -17.02 0.98 10.19
CA ILE A 156 -16.09 2.09 10.43
C ILE A 156 -14.87 1.61 11.22
N ILE A 157 -15.08 0.85 12.29
CA ILE A 157 -13.97 0.33 13.13
C ILE A 157 -13.10 -0.64 12.33
N LEU A 158 -13.69 -1.57 11.60
CA LEU A 158 -12.93 -2.55 10.83
C LEU A 158 -12.11 -1.88 9.71
N TYR A 159 -12.66 -0.89 9.01
CA TYR A 159 -11.88 -0.09 8.07
C TYR A 159 -10.71 0.60 8.75
N LEU A 160 -10.92 1.12 9.95
CA LEU A 160 -9.88 1.80 10.70
C LEU A 160 -8.74 0.82 11.06
N VAL A 161 -9.07 -0.38 11.55
CA VAL A 161 -8.09 -1.46 11.80
C VAL A 161 -7.31 -1.83 10.54
N VAL A 162 -8.02 -2.00 9.41
CA VAL A 162 -7.41 -2.31 8.11
C VAL A 162 -6.44 -1.20 7.69
N ILE A 163 -6.83 0.07 7.82
CA ILE A 163 -5.98 1.22 7.48
C ILE A 163 -4.72 1.20 8.34
N THR A 164 -4.83 1.04 9.65
CA THR A 164 -3.65 1.05 10.52
C THR A 164 -2.74 -0.13 10.29
N PHE A 165 -3.30 -1.31 10.04
CA PHE A 165 -2.52 -2.48 9.69
C PHE A 165 -1.81 -2.27 8.34
N ALA A 166 -2.50 -1.76 7.33
CA ALA A 166 -1.91 -1.44 6.04
C ALA A 166 -0.76 -0.43 6.18
N LEU A 167 -0.95 0.63 6.98
CA LEU A 167 0.06 1.67 7.21
C LEU A 167 1.30 1.09 7.90
N GLU A 168 1.11 0.24 8.91
CA GLU A 168 2.19 -0.46 9.61
C GLU A 168 3.01 -1.32 8.65
N GLN A 169 2.33 -2.16 7.86
CA GLN A 169 2.96 -3.00 6.85
C GLN A 169 3.58 -2.17 5.72
N GLY A 170 3.10 -0.94 5.54
CA GLY A 170 3.64 0.05 4.61
C GLY A 170 4.94 0.72 5.06
N GLY A 171 5.47 0.36 6.24
CA GLY A 171 6.69 0.95 6.79
C GLY A 171 6.48 2.32 7.44
N ILE A 172 5.23 2.75 7.61
CA ILE A 172 4.90 3.98 8.34
C ILE A 172 4.83 3.65 9.82
N ASN A 173 5.50 4.45 10.65
CA ASN A 173 5.41 4.30 12.10
C ASN A 173 4.00 4.70 12.57
N VAL A 174 3.18 3.70 12.84
CA VAL A 174 1.81 3.86 13.34
C VAL A 174 1.72 3.79 14.85
N ALA A 175 2.82 3.78 15.60
CA ALA A 175 2.80 3.58 17.06
C ALA A 175 1.79 4.50 17.77
N THR A 176 1.73 5.78 17.38
CA THR A 176 0.76 6.74 17.93
C THR A 176 -0.69 6.38 17.58
N LEU A 177 -0.94 6.02 16.32
CA LEU A 177 -2.25 5.55 15.86
C LEU A 177 -2.64 4.27 16.61
N SER A 178 -1.78 3.25 16.62
CA SER A 178 -2.02 1.98 17.31
C SER A 178 -2.25 2.16 18.82
N ALA A 179 -1.53 3.08 19.47
CA ALA A 179 -1.76 3.40 20.88
C ALA A 179 -3.16 3.99 21.12
N MET A 180 -3.66 4.84 20.20
CA MET A 180 -5.02 5.38 20.26
C MET A 180 -6.09 4.34 19.94
N LEU A 181 -5.77 3.34 19.10
CA LEU A 181 -6.73 2.32 18.68
C LEU A 181 -6.83 1.14 19.62
N THR A 182 -5.75 0.79 20.30
CA THR A 182 -5.72 -0.36 21.22
C THR A 182 -6.91 -0.34 22.19
N PRO A 183 -7.26 0.78 22.85
CA PRO A 183 -8.46 0.85 23.69
C PRO A 183 -9.77 0.55 22.95
N ILE A 184 -9.91 1.02 21.71
CA ILE A 184 -11.09 0.78 20.86
C ILE A 184 -11.18 -0.71 20.50
N THR A 185 -10.05 -1.33 20.14
CA THR A 185 -9.99 -2.76 19.80
C THR A 185 -10.37 -3.65 20.98
N TRP A 186 -9.85 -3.34 22.19
CA TRP A 186 -10.26 -4.04 23.41
C TRP A 186 -11.72 -3.81 23.75
N GLY A 187 -12.23 -2.59 23.56
CA GLY A 187 -13.66 -2.28 23.74
C GLY A 187 -14.55 -3.15 22.84
N LEU A 188 -14.15 -3.35 21.58
CA LEU A 188 -14.89 -4.18 20.64
C LEU A 188 -14.80 -5.67 21.01
N ALA A 189 -13.62 -6.16 21.40
CA ALA A 189 -13.45 -7.54 21.85
C ALA A 189 -14.35 -7.85 23.05
N VAL A 190 -14.43 -6.93 24.02
CA VAL A 190 -15.33 -7.04 25.17
C VAL A 190 -16.79 -7.03 24.73
N ALA A 191 -17.19 -6.14 23.81
CA ALA A 191 -18.56 -6.09 23.32
C ALA A 191 -19.00 -7.40 22.65
N VAL A 192 -18.15 -7.98 21.80
CA VAL A 192 -18.43 -9.27 21.12
C VAL A 192 -18.55 -10.39 22.15
N VAL A 193 -17.61 -10.47 23.11
CA VAL A 193 -17.67 -11.49 24.18
C VAL A 193 -18.93 -11.32 25.02
N ALA A 194 -19.31 -10.09 25.38
CA ALA A 194 -20.52 -9.83 26.15
C ALA A 194 -21.79 -10.28 25.42
N VAL A 195 -21.90 -10.02 24.11
CA VAL A 195 -23.04 -10.47 23.29
C VAL A 195 -23.10 -12.00 23.24
N LEU A 196 -21.97 -12.67 22.98
CA LEU A 196 -21.91 -14.13 22.93
C LEU A 196 -22.28 -14.77 24.28
N VAL A 197 -21.82 -14.19 25.39
CA VAL A 197 -22.17 -14.65 26.74
C VAL A 197 -23.66 -14.45 27.03
N LEU A 198 -24.23 -13.29 26.68
CA LEU A 198 -25.65 -13.02 26.86
C LEU A 198 -26.52 -13.98 26.04
N GLU A 199 -26.12 -14.32 24.82
CA GLU A 199 -26.85 -15.27 23.99
C GLU A 199 -26.73 -16.71 24.52
N ALA A 200 -25.54 -17.11 25.00
CA ALA A 200 -25.34 -18.41 25.64
C ALA A 200 -26.19 -18.56 26.92
N LEU A 201 -26.34 -17.49 27.71
CA LEU A 201 -27.21 -17.47 28.89
C LEU A 201 -28.69 -17.53 28.54
N LYS A 202 -29.14 -16.88 27.46
CA LYS A 202 -30.54 -16.95 26.99
C LYS A 202 -30.96 -18.30 26.42
N ARG A 203 -29.99 -19.13 26.00
CA ARG A 203 -30.25 -20.49 25.48
C ARG A 203 -30.27 -21.56 26.59
N LYS A 204 -29.94 -21.21 27.83
CA LYS A 204 -30.18 -22.03 29.03
C LYS A 204 -31.51 -21.65 29.67
#